data_AF-A0A453IYH4-F1
#
_entry.id   AF-A0A453IYH4-F1
#
_cell.length_a   1.000
_cell.length_b   1.000
_cell.length_c   1.000
_cell.angle_alpha   90.00
_cell.angle_beta   90.00
_cell.angle_gamma   90.00
#
_symmetry.space_group_name_H-M   'P 1'
#
loop_
_entity.id
_entity.type
_entity.pdbx_description
1 polymer ?
#
loop_
_entity_poly.entity_id
_entity_poly.type
_entity_poly.pdbx_seq_one_letter_code
_entity_poly.pdbx_strand_id
1 'polypeptide(L)'
;RGTTICHVATSGLCIRRQTVVTEIEGDIDSIPLHSFEFVNFKDLRSRCGNNSLLTDVLGHVVDVREIEGVKKRSRLLEICNASIRDLR
;
A
#
# COMPACT_ATOMS: atom_id res chain seq x y z
N ARG A 1 1.15 -9.52 17.91
CA ARG A 1 0.83 -8.10 18.23
C ARG A 1 0.86 -7.34 16.92
N GLY A 2 -0.25 -7.36 16.18
CA GLY A 2 -0.39 -6.60 14.94
C GLY A 2 -1.14 -5.32 15.28
N THR A 3 -0.54 -4.16 14.99
CA THR A 3 -1.26 -2.90 15.05
C THR A 3 -2.04 -2.74 13.76
N THR A 4 -3.35 -2.89 13.80
CA THR A 4 -4.21 -2.55 12.65
C THR A 4 -4.34 -1.03 12.59
N ILE A 5 -3.68 -0.40 11.63
CA ILE A 5 -3.91 1.01 11.29
C ILE A 5 -5.06 1.02 10.30
N CYS A 6 -6.25 1.41 10.75
CA CYS A 6 -7.38 1.66 9.86
C CYS A 6 -7.02 2.84 8.94
N HIS A 7 -6.83 2.58 7.65
CA HIS A 7 -6.77 3.61 6.62
C HIS A 7 -8.16 4.23 6.43
N VAL A 8 -8.49 5.24 7.25
CA VAL A 8 -9.61 6.14 6.97
C VAL A 8 -9.10 7.16 5.96
N ALA A 9 -9.25 6.86 4.67
CA ALA A 9 -9.00 7.82 3.59
C ALA A 9 -10.15 8.84 3.53
N THR A 10 -10.31 9.66 4.58
CA THR A 10 -11.07 10.89 4.48
C THR A 10 -10.09 12.04 4.35
N SER A 11 -10.15 12.75 3.23
CA SER A 11 -9.39 13.96 3.01
C SER A 11 -9.68 14.94 4.15
N GLY A 12 -8.72 15.11 5.06
CA GLY A 12 -8.80 16.09 6.16
C GLY A 12 -8.77 15.54 7.59
N LEU A 13 -8.67 14.22 7.80
CA LEU A 13 -8.47 13.70 9.16
C LEU A 13 -7.05 14.01 9.66
N CYS A 14 -6.96 14.68 10.81
CA CYS A 14 -5.70 15.02 11.46
C CYS A 14 -5.80 14.68 12.95
N ILE A 15 -4.83 13.91 13.45
CA ILE A 15 -4.72 13.62 14.89
C ILE A 15 -4.25 14.90 15.60
N ARG A 16 -5.05 15.37 16.54
CA ARG A 16 -4.76 16.55 17.36
C ARG A 16 -4.63 16.15 18.83
N ARG A 17 -4.24 17.11 19.67
CA ARG A 17 -4.04 16.89 21.10
C ARG A 17 -5.28 16.31 21.80
N GLN A 18 -6.48 16.61 21.30
CA GLN A 18 -7.75 16.12 21.87
C GLN A 18 -8.23 14.80 21.24
N THR A 19 -7.50 14.24 20.27
CA THR A 19 -7.89 12.97 19.65
C THR A 19 -7.72 11.83 20.65
N VAL A 20 -8.80 11.09 20.88
CA VAL A 20 -8.80 9.87 21.69
C VAL A 20 -8.98 8.68 20.75
N VAL A 21 -8.09 7.70 20.84
CA VAL A 21 -8.15 6.45 20.08
C VAL A 21 -8.36 5.32 21.07
N THR A 22 -9.38 4.51 20.84
CA THR A 22 -9.69 3.31 21.64
C THR A 22 -9.80 2.13 20.71
N GLU A 23 -9.26 0.99 21.15
CA GLU A 23 -9.42 -0.28 20.44
C GLU A 23 -10.87 -0.77 20.64
N ILE A 24 -11.48 -1.29 19.58
CA ILE A 24 -12.83 -1.83 19.65
C ILE A 24 -12.70 -3.32 19.98
N GLU A 25 -13.27 -3.74 21.11
CA GLU A 25 -13.44 -5.15 21.46
C GLU A 25 -14.79 -5.65 20.93
N GLY A 26 -14.81 -6.74 20.14
CA GLY A 26 -16.06 -7.29 19.60
C GLY A 26 -15.93 -7.82 18.18
N ASP A 27 -17.06 -7.87 17.46
CA ASP A 27 -17.19 -8.44 16.12
C ASP A 27 -16.52 -7.56 15.04
N ILE A 28 -15.23 -7.81 14.84
CA ILE A 28 -14.37 -7.17 13.83
C ILE A 28 -14.90 -7.44 12.41
N ASP A 29 -15.76 -8.46 12.22
CA ASP A 29 -16.36 -8.79 10.92
C ASP A 29 -17.32 -7.70 10.41
N SER A 30 -17.71 -6.75 11.27
CA SER A 30 -18.48 -5.56 10.90
C SER A 30 -17.66 -4.44 10.26
N ILE A 31 -16.32 -4.47 10.38
CA ILE A 31 -15.43 -3.51 9.72
C ILE A 31 -15.07 -4.09 8.34
N PRO A 32 -15.46 -3.43 7.23
CA PRO A 32 -15.10 -3.91 5.91
C PRO A 32 -13.58 -4.03 5.77
N LEU A 33 -13.12 -5.22 5.39
CA LEU A 33 -11.75 -5.42 4.97
C LEU A 33 -11.46 -4.60 3.70
N HIS A 34 -10.17 -4.39 3.42
CA HIS A 34 -9.74 -3.67 2.22
C HIS A 34 -10.42 -4.25 0.97
N SER A 35 -11.14 -3.39 0.24
CA SER A 35 -11.61 -3.69 -1.11
C SER A 35 -10.53 -3.31 -2.10
N PHE A 36 -10.19 -4.22 -3.01
CA PHE A 36 -9.18 -4.01 -4.04
C PHE A 36 -9.81 -3.99 -5.43
N GLU A 37 -9.30 -3.12 -6.30
CA GLU A 37 -9.69 -3.08 -7.71
C GLU A 37 -8.50 -3.49 -8.58
N PHE A 38 -8.28 -4.80 -8.69
CA PHE A 38 -7.09 -5.34 -9.36
C PHE A 38 -7.10 -5.08 -10.87
N VAL A 39 -5.98 -4.58 -11.37
CA VAL A 39 -5.74 -4.36 -12.80
C VAL A 39 -4.89 -5.49 -13.37
N ASN A 40 -5.25 -5.96 -14.57
CA ASN A 40 -4.43 -6.97 -15.26
C ASN A 40 -3.08 -6.38 -15.67
N PHE A 41 -2.03 -7.20 -15.62
CA PHE A 41 -0.65 -6.74 -15.90
C PHE A 41 -0.49 -6.18 -17.32
N LYS A 42 -1.23 -6.73 -18.29
CA LYS A 42 -1.27 -6.24 -19.68
C LYS A 42 -1.70 -4.77 -19.81
N ASP A 43 -2.54 -4.29 -18.89
CA ASP A 43 -3.12 -2.96 -18.93
C ASP A 43 -2.27 -1.93 -18.17
N LEU A 44 -1.30 -2.39 -17.36
CA LEU A 44 -0.43 -1.53 -16.55
C LEU A 44 0.42 -0.57 -17.40
N ARG A 45 0.83 -0.98 -18.60
CA ARG A 45 1.66 -0.15 -19.48
C ARG A 45 1.00 1.19 -19.81
N SER A 46 -0.33 1.21 -19.93
CA SER A 46 -1.10 2.43 -20.19
C SER A 46 -1.09 3.41 -19.00
N ARG A 47 -0.76 2.94 -17.81
CA ARG A 47 -0.73 3.71 -16.55
C ARG A 47 0.68 4.13 -16.14
N CYS A 48 1.72 3.50 -16.67
CA CYS A 48 3.11 3.81 -16.35
C CYS A 48 3.44 5.29 -16.65
N GLY A 49 4.01 5.99 -15.65
CA GLY A 49 4.38 7.40 -15.77
C GLY A 49 3.26 8.39 -15.44
N ASN A 50 2.02 7.92 -15.24
CA ASN A 50 0.94 8.75 -14.72
C ASN A 50 0.94 8.76 -13.19
N ASN A 51 1.52 9.80 -12.60
CA ASN A 51 1.64 9.94 -11.14
C ASN A 51 0.33 10.32 -10.43
N SER A 52 -0.78 10.46 -11.17
CA SER A 52 -2.10 10.78 -10.60
C SER A 52 -2.97 9.54 -10.38
N LEU A 53 -2.51 8.35 -10.80
CA LEU A 53 -3.26 7.10 -10.67
C LEU A 53 -2.58 6.16 -9.69
N LEU A 54 -3.35 5.64 -8.73
CA LEU A 54 -2.98 4.48 -7.93
C LEU A 54 -3.54 3.21 -8.60
N THR A 55 -2.91 2.07 -8.40
CA THR A 55 -3.33 0.81 -9.03
C THR A 55 -3.08 -0.35 -8.09
N ASP A 56 -4.10 -1.17 -7.88
CA ASP A 56 -3.99 -2.43 -7.16
C ASP A 56 -3.54 -3.53 -8.13
N VAL A 57 -2.56 -4.33 -7.72
CA VAL A 57 -2.05 -5.47 -8.50
C VAL A 57 -1.99 -6.72 -7.63
N LEU A 58 -2.27 -7.88 -8.24
CA LEU A 58 -2.18 -9.18 -7.60
C LEU A 58 -1.46 -10.16 -8.54
N GLY A 59 -0.48 -10.89 -7.99
CA GLY A 59 0.33 -11.81 -8.77
C GLY A 59 1.27 -12.64 -7.90
N HIS A 60 2.02 -13.55 -8.53
CA HIS A 60 3.07 -14.34 -7.90
C HIS A 60 4.35 -13.54 -7.79
N VAL A 61 4.92 -13.42 -6.59
CA VAL A 61 6.27 -12.90 -6.41
C VAL A 61 7.25 -13.95 -6.94
N VAL A 62 8.05 -13.57 -7.96
CA VAL A 62 9.01 -14.48 -8.62
C VAL A 62 10.46 -14.14 -8.32
N ASP A 63 10.74 -12.92 -7.89
CA ASP A 63 12.07 -12.46 -7.53
C ASP A 63 11.94 -11.31 -6.51
N VAL A 64 12.84 -11.30 -5.53
CA VAL A 64 13.01 -10.19 -4.57
C VAL A 64 14.49 -9.93 -4.46
N ARG A 65 14.92 -8.75 -4.86
CA ARG A 65 16.33 -8.37 -4.90
C ARG A 65 16.79 -7.82 -3.56
N GLU A 66 18.12 -7.79 -3.41
CA GLU A 66 18.76 -7.17 -2.25
C GLU A 66 18.36 -5.70 -2.11
N ILE A 67 18.46 -5.21 -0.86
CA ILE A 67 18.18 -3.81 -0.55
C ILE A 67 19.35 -2.96 -1.05
N GLU A 68 19.03 -1.95 -1.84
CA GLU A 68 19.98 -0.98 -2.38
C GLU A 68 19.80 0.39 -1.74
N GLY A 69 20.91 1.03 -1.40
CA GLY A 69 20.93 2.41 -0.92
C GLY A 69 20.94 3.41 -2.09
N VAL A 70 19.86 4.16 -2.28
CA VAL A 70 19.75 5.17 -3.33
C VAL A 70 19.74 6.58 -2.74
N LYS A 71 20.75 7.38 -3.10
CA LYS A 71 20.82 8.79 -2.68
C LYS A 71 19.87 9.63 -3.52
N LYS A 72 18.83 10.16 -2.89
CA LYS A 72 17.87 11.08 -3.53
C LYS A 72 17.85 12.39 -2.78
N ARG A 73 18.29 13.46 -3.45
CA ARG A 73 18.55 14.78 -2.83
C ARG A 73 19.56 14.63 -1.68
N SER A 74 19.23 15.12 -0.48
CA SER A 74 20.06 15.03 0.73
C SER A 74 19.80 13.79 1.59
N ARG A 75 18.98 12.84 1.13
CA ARG A 75 18.60 11.65 1.90
C ARG A 75 19.08 10.37 1.23
N LEU A 76 19.47 9.39 2.04
CA LEU A 76 19.66 8.02 1.63
C LEU A 76 18.32 7.28 1.79
N LEU A 77 17.88 6.60 0.73
CA LEU A 77 16.68 5.78 0.72
C LEU A 77 17.09 4.32 0.55
N GLU A 78 16.42 3.42 1.24
CA GLU A 78 16.55 1.98 1.03
C GLU A 78 15.47 1.54 0.03
N ILE A 79 15.87 0.84 -1.02
CA ILE A 79 14.98 0.34 -2.07
C ILE A 79 15.14 -1.17 -2.18
N CYS A 80 14.03 -1.90 -2.19
CA CYS A 80 13.98 -3.32 -2.51
C CYS A 80 13.11 -3.51 -3.75
N ASN A 81 13.70 -4.06 -4.81
CA ASN A 81 12.97 -4.33 -6.04
C ASN A 81 12.40 -5.76 -6.00
N ALA A 82 11.13 -5.90 -6.35
CA ALA A 82 10.47 -7.19 -6.49
C ALA A 82 9.91 -7.36 -7.90
N SER A 83 9.98 -8.57 -8.44
CA SER A 83 9.32 -8.94 -9.68
C SER A 83 8.07 -9.74 -9.36
N ILE A 84 6.94 -9.30 -9.93
CA ILE A 84 5.64 -9.93 -9.76
C ILE A 84 5.18 -10.41 -11.14
N ARG A 85 4.79 -11.68 -11.23
CA ARG A 85 4.17 -12.29 -12.41
C ARG A 85 2.66 -12.34 -12.22
N ASP A 86 1.90 -12.16 -13.29
CA ASP A 86 0.45 -12.36 -13.29
C ASP A 86 0.08 -13.78 -12.77
N LEU A 87 -1.13 -13.95 -12.26
CA LEU A 87 -1.67 -15.22 -11.75
C LEU A 87 -2.01 -16.21 -12.87
N ARG A 88 -2.10 -15.74 -14.11
CA ARG A 88 -2.51 -16.52 -15.29
C ARG A 88 -1.32 -17.02 -16.11
#